data_AF-A0A136IJX8-F1
#
_entry.id   AF-A0A136IJX8-F1
#
_cell.length_a   1.000
_cell.length_b   1.000
_cell.length_c   1.000
_cell.angle_alpha   90.00
_cell.angle_beta   90.00
_cell.angle_gamma   90.00
#
_symmetry.space_group_name_H-M   'P 1'
#
loop_
_entity.id
_entity.type
_entity.pdbx_description
1 polymer ?
#
loop_
_entity_poly.entity_id
_entity_poly.type
_entity_poly.pdbx_seq_one_letter_code
_entity_poly.pdbx_strand_id
1 'polypeptide(L)'
;MPALPVRSDFLPGAWELPQEPSNSKSDPLPDWPVFVDIPDVDNVACCLSMIRRHPGRRINIVLTPRPVDFNTRPYDEAFDMAFDKAKEELMMIIEEPDTELRARLATRIALTPFSTPPYWVEHIKDPVARDYFLRPDKLFRGKGAKNVRKDTRLYIQLSAYRFASFLRDRGIDHSRYRFFWSERSMDSVAPGIRHARHVPDYSFGFDDALSADHAKALKIEDNKKRGEKLRRLCKSYIKAEQKKWAKAGVKRSLIGTFESLMEEQSKVLTADAFVPVTIGGAFTEPLRWIKNEKLPVPPYVNTMTGYIKGGSNIFPNQFNISIDLSSAWAFLKFVQEKKIPTLLVPTEIIKDLPWRLSEEDLKRVFDGHTAVLEAFQKFTSQAKAIGSITLYDWLTVIVLNTLHLLPTRQVVPFVAEPTKTKLKIPEPRGVCTEQDEVDSQPENIPPSSDAPSVILKFKEAEPEQHSYIRMCWTTMFDIDNKPVDPEEAKRQEAADNEMAAAFKEKAVEELRSDLDPSQDRVLDRGDGPEIKWVKYSCVRSGVLGYPFHSRQTPDGHFTAATRLRSIFKLS
;
A
#
# COMPACT_ATOMS: atom_id res chain seq x y z
N MET A 1 39.54 -7.98 -2.81
CA MET A 1 38.85 -7.14 -1.81
C MET A 1 39.25 -7.64 -0.43
N PRO A 2 39.67 -6.78 0.52
CA PRO A 2 39.82 -7.24 1.90
C PRO A 2 38.44 -7.55 2.46
N ALA A 3 38.29 -8.72 3.07
CA ALA A 3 37.06 -9.12 3.75
C ALA A 3 36.76 -8.11 4.85
N LEU A 4 35.55 -7.53 4.83
CA LEU A 4 35.04 -6.76 5.95
C LEU A 4 35.09 -7.65 7.21
N PRO A 5 35.54 -7.14 8.36
CA PRO A 5 35.57 -7.92 9.59
C PRO A 5 34.14 -8.37 9.91
N VAL A 6 33.92 -9.68 9.85
CA VAL A 6 32.67 -10.32 10.26
C VAL A 6 32.54 -10.09 11.77
N ARG A 7 31.71 -9.14 12.19
CA ARG A 7 31.32 -9.01 13.60
C ARG A 7 30.53 -10.25 13.98
N SER A 8 31.02 -10.98 14.98
CA SER A 8 30.56 -12.29 15.44
C SER A 8 29.27 -12.28 16.26
N ASP A 9 28.54 -11.16 16.31
CA ASP A 9 27.58 -10.92 17.39
C ASP A 9 26.12 -10.91 16.91
N PHE A 10 25.77 -11.76 15.95
CA PHE A 10 24.37 -12.10 15.66
C PHE A 10 23.98 -13.37 16.42
N LEU A 11 24.09 -13.30 17.75
CA LEU A 11 23.46 -14.25 18.66
C LEU A 11 21.92 -14.09 18.63
N PRO A 12 21.13 -15.07 19.11
CA PRO A 12 19.69 -14.92 19.28
C PRO A 12 19.39 -13.84 20.34
N GLY A 13 19.43 -12.58 19.91
CA GLY A 13 19.21 -11.36 20.68
C GLY A 13 18.52 -10.29 19.82
N ALA A 14 18.05 -9.23 20.49
CA ALA A 14 17.33 -8.11 19.88
C ALA A 14 18.07 -7.59 18.64
N TRP A 15 17.34 -7.33 17.55
CA TRP A 15 17.95 -6.65 16.40
C TRP A 15 18.34 -5.24 16.82
N GLU A 16 19.63 -4.98 16.93
CA GLU A 16 20.11 -3.62 17.03
C GLU A 16 20.48 -3.15 15.63
N LEU A 17 19.86 -2.06 15.19
CA LEU A 17 20.30 -1.40 13.98
C LEU A 17 21.76 -0.97 14.16
N PRO A 18 22.61 -1.11 13.13
CA PRO A 18 23.95 -0.54 13.16
C PRO A 18 23.87 0.91 13.63
N GLN A 19 24.54 1.22 14.73
CA GLN A 19 24.58 2.58 15.24
C GLN A 19 25.34 3.45 14.25
N GLU A 20 24.76 4.60 13.93
CA GLU A 20 25.46 5.61 13.15
C GLU A 20 26.73 6.01 13.93
N PRO A 21 27.92 6.01 13.28
CA PRO A 21 29.14 6.41 13.96
C PRO A 21 28.96 7.82 14.53
N SER A 22 29.28 8.00 15.82
CA SER A 22 29.20 9.30 16.49
C SER A 22 30.14 10.28 15.77
N ASN A 23 29.58 11.09 14.88
CA ASN A 23 30.37 11.98 14.05
C ASN A 23 30.85 13.15 14.91
N SER A 24 32.10 13.09 15.40
CA SER A 24 32.71 14.14 16.20
C SER A 24 33.20 15.34 15.37
N LYS A 25 33.05 15.27 14.04
CA LYS A 25 33.40 16.33 13.09
C LYS A 25 32.15 16.95 12.47
N SER A 26 32.24 18.24 12.20
CA SER A 26 31.20 19.11 11.61
C SER A 26 30.85 18.81 10.14
N ASP A 27 31.27 17.67 9.60
CA ASP A 27 31.01 17.33 8.20
C ASP A 27 29.53 16.93 8.04
N PRO A 28 28.83 17.44 7.01
CA PRO A 28 27.45 17.10 6.78
C PRO A 28 27.32 15.59 6.56
N LEU A 29 26.33 14.98 7.22
CA LEU A 29 26.08 13.56 7.08
C LEU A 29 25.67 13.22 5.64
N PRO A 30 26.07 12.05 5.12
CA PRO A 30 25.66 11.58 3.81
C PRO A 30 24.14 11.64 3.60
N ASP A 31 23.75 12.01 2.38
CA ASP A 31 22.33 12.04 2.00
C ASP A 31 21.70 10.65 2.13
N TRP A 32 20.44 10.59 2.55
CA TRP A 32 19.72 9.33 2.72
C TRP A 32 18.74 9.08 1.57
N PRO A 33 18.90 8.02 0.77
CA PRO A 33 17.96 7.66 -0.30
C PRO A 33 16.67 7.01 0.25
N VAL A 34 15.52 7.56 -0.13
CA VAL A 34 14.19 7.07 0.23
C VAL A 34 13.41 6.78 -1.06
N PHE A 35 13.07 5.53 -1.30
CA PHE A 35 12.37 5.06 -2.50
C PHE A 35 10.89 4.89 -2.19
N VAL A 36 10.03 5.64 -2.87
CA VAL A 36 8.58 5.71 -2.57
C VAL A 36 7.78 5.75 -3.86
N ASP A 37 6.56 5.23 -3.80
CA ASP A 37 5.66 5.26 -4.94
C ASP A 37 5.02 6.63 -5.15
N ILE A 38 4.72 6.98 -6.40
CA ILE A 38 4.03 8.25 -6.69
C ILE A 38 2.54 8.21 -6.40
N PRO A 39 2.06 9.41 -6.04
CA PRO A 39 1.91 9.85 -4.67
C PRO A 39 0.69 9.19 -4.02
N ASP A 40 0.94 8.28 -3.09
CA ASP A 40 -0.01 8.04 -2.01
C ASP A 40 0.23 9.11 -0.92
N VAL A 41 -0.82 9.54 -0.23
CA VAL A 41 -0.70 10.45 0.91
C VAL A 41 0.18 9.85 2.03
N ASP A 42 0.19 8.53 2.14
CA ASP A 42 1.12 7.74 2.96
C ASP A 42 2.60 8.06 2.68
N ASN A 43 2.98 8.12 1.40
CA ASN A 43 4.35 8.38 0.97
C ASN A 43 4.85 9.79 1.33
N VAL A 44 3.95 10.77 1.38
CA VAL A 44 4.30 12.12 1.83
C VAL A 44 4.60 12.14 3.33
N ALA A 45 3.79 11.42 4.13
CA ALA A 45 4.00 11.28 5.56
C ALA A 45 5.30 10.54 5.89
N CYS A 46 5.62 9.48 5.12
CA CYS A 46 6.89 8.77 5.14
C CYS A 46 8.08 9.75 4.96
N CYS A 47 8.07 10.54 3.89
CA CYS A 47 9.13 11.50 3.60
C CYS A 47 9.28 12.59 4.68
N LEU A 48 8.17 13.15 5.17
CA LEU A 48 8.19 14.13 6.26
C LEU A 48 8.86 13.55 7.51
N SER A 49 8.51 12.30 7.86
CA SER A 49 9.01 11.62 9.05
C SER A 49 10.50 11.34 8.95
N MET A 50 10.99 10.95 7.76
CA MET A 50 12.42 10.81 7.50
C MET A 50 13.16 12.14 7.68
N ILE A 51 12.64 13.23 7.10
CA ILE A 51 13.32 14.53 7.17
C ILE A 51 13.40 15.06 8.61
N ARG A 52 12.30 14.94 9.38
CA ARG A 52 12.25 15.42 10.77
C ARG A 52 13.17 14.62 11.70
N ARG A 53 13.26 13.30 11.51
CA ARG A 53 14.09 12.42 12.34
C ARG A 53 15.58 12.50 12.05
N HIS A 54 15.95 13.00 10.88
CA HIS A 54 17.35 13.14 10.47
C HIS A 54 17.69 14.61 10.17
N PRO A 55 17.67 15.50 11.19
CA PRO A 55 17.88 16.95 11.01
C PRO A 55 19.23 17.31 10.36
N GLY A 56 20.26 16.49 10.61
CA GLY A 56 21.61 16.66 10.03
C GLY A 56 21.79 16.07 8.64
N ARG A 57 20.77 15.47 8.04
CA ARG A 57 20.81 14.85 6.70
C ARG A 57 19.85 15.54 5.73
N ARG A 58 20.21 15.47 4.46
CA ARG A 58 19.32 15.74 3.33
C ARG A 58 18.77 14.41 2.81
N ILE A 59 17.49 14.40 2.46
CA ILE A 59 16.77 13.20 2.02
C ILE A 59 16.61 13.22 0.50
N ASN A 60 17.14 12.20 -0.18
CA ASN A 60 16.99 12.02 -1.62
C ASN A 60 15.78 11.12 -1.89
N ILE A 61 14.65 11.74 -2.27
CA ILE A 61 13.37 11.07 -2.51
C ILE A 61 13.34 10.58 -3.96
N VAL A 62 13.33 9.27 -4.14
CA VAL A 62 13.25 8.61 -5.45
C VAL A 62 11.82 8.11 -5.67
N LEU A 63 11.19 8.63 -6.72
CA LEU A 63 9.79 8.40 -7.06
C LEU A 63 9.66 7.25 -8.07
N THR A 64 9.00 6.15 -7.65
CA THR A 64 8.66 5.03 -8.54
C THR A 64 7.47 5.42 -9.44
N PRO A 65 7.55 5.25 -10.77
CA PRO A 65 6.45 5.62 -11.65
C PRO A 65 5.30 4.61 -11.58
N ARG A 66 4.07 5.13 -11.53
CA ARG A 66 2.85 4.36 -11.76
C ARG A 66 2.31 4.63 -13.17
N PRO A 67 1.85 3.61 -13.92
CA PRO A 67 1.25 3.87 -15.22
C PRO A 67 -0.10 4.57 -15.06
N VAL A 68 -0.25 5.70 -15.74
CA VAL A 68 -1.45 6.55 -15.70
C VAL A 68 -1.87 6.87 -17.13
N ASP A 69 -3.16 6.73 -17.44
CA ASP A 69 -3.76 7.21 -18.69
C ASP A 69 -4.94 8.13 -18.36
N PHE A 70 -4.79 9.43 -18.63
CA PHE A 70 -5.87 10.39 -18.39
C PHE A 70 -7.05 10.21 -19.35
N ASN A 71 -6.91 9.41 -20.40
CA ASN A 71 -8.04 9.06 -21.27
C ASN A 71 -8.91 7.96 -20.66
N THR A 72 -8.43 7.22 -19.66
CA THR A 72 -9.23 6.20 -18.97
C THR A 72 -10.29 6.90 -18.12
N ARG A 73 -11.53 6.41 -18.17
CA ARG A 73 -12.61 6.96 -17.35
C ARG A 73 -12.38 6.51 -15.91
N PRO A 74 -12.27 7.43 -14.94
CA PRO A 74 -12.19 7.04 -13.54
C PRO A 74 -13.54 6.54 -13.04
N TYR A 75 -13.50 5.99 -11.84
CA TYR A 75 -14.66 5.57 -11.06
C TYR A 75 -15.86 6.53 -11.12
N ASP A 76 -17.04 5.97 -11.35
CA ASP A 76 -18.34 6.55 -11.06
C ASP A 76 -19.29 5.45 -10.54
N GLU A 77 -20.49 5.83 -10.09
CA GLU A 77 -21.48 4.89 -9.55
C GLU A 77 -21.79 3.75 -10.53
N ALA A 78 -21.89 4.06 -11.83
CA ALA A 78 -22.13 3.07 -12.86
C ALA A 78 -20.97 2.07 -12.98
N PHE A 79 -19.73 2.54 -12.86
CA PHE A 79 -18.55 1.67 -12.86
C PHE A 79 -18.48 0.78 -11.62
N ASP A 80 -18.94 1.25 -10.47
CA ASP A 80 -18.95 0.47 -9.25
C ASP A 80 -19.99 -0.64 -9.28
N MET A 81 -21.19 -0.32 -9.79
CA MET A 81 -22.19 -1.34 -10.10
C MET A 81 -21.65 -2.39 -11.08
N ALA A 82 -20.88 -1.97 -12.09
CA ALA A 82 -20.26 -2.90 -13.04
C ALA A 82 -19.22 -3.80 -12.37
N PHE A 83 -18.42 -3.26 -11.45
CA PHE A 83 -17.44 -4.02 -10.68
C PHE A 83 -18.08 -5.05 -9.74
N ASP A 84 -19.14 -4.66 -9.02
CA ASP A 84 -19.85 -5.56 -8.11
C ASP A 84 -20.53 -6.70 -8.87
N LYS A 85 -21.22 -6.39 -9.98
CA LYS A 85 -21.78 -7.41 -10.88
C LYS A 85 -20.70 -8.32 -11.47
N ALA A 86 -19.56 -7.77 -11.86
CA ALA A 86 -18.42 -8.54 -12.34
C ALA A 86 -17.91 -9.53 -11.29
N LYS A 87 -17.84 -9.12 -10.02
CA LYS A 87 -17.48 -10.02 -8.93
C LYS A 87 -18.53 -11.11 -8.70
N GLU A 88 -19.80 -10.78 -8.74
CA GLU A 88 -20.89 -11.75 -8.58
C GLU A 88 -20.86 -12.83 -9.67
N GLU A 89 -20.69 -12.43 -10.93
CA GLU A 89 -20.56 -13.37 -12.05
C GLU A 89 -19.28 -14.23 -11.94
N LEU A 90 -18.16 -13.63 -11.53
CA LEU A 90 -16.92 -14.37 -11.25
C LEU A 90 -17.13 -15.44 -10.16
N MET A 91 -17.86 -15.12 -9.09
CA MET A 91 -18.20 -16.08 -8.03
C MET A 91 -18.97 -17.30 -8.52
N MET A 92 -19.72 -17.16 -9.61
CA MET A 92 -20.48 -18.25 -10.20
C MET A 92 -19.60 -19.19 -11.02
N ILE A 93 -18.56 -18.67 -11.66
CA ILE A 93 -17.68 -19.42 -12.57
C ILE A 93 -16.38 -19.91 -11.92
N ILE A 94 -16.02 -19.45 -10.72
CA ILE A 94 -14.84 -19.96 -9.98
C ILE A 94 -15.21 -21.28 -9.25
N GLU A 95 -14.32 -22.27 -9.36
CA GLU A 95 -14.40 -23.55 -8.64
C GLU A 95 -13.58 -23.49 -7.34
N GLU A 96 -14.20 -22.92 -6.30
CA GLU A 96 -13.58 -22.86 -4.97
C GLU A 96 -14.66 -23.12 -3.91
N PRO A 97 -14.66 -24.25 -3.19
CA PRO A 97 -15.70 -24.56 -2.20
C PRO A 97 -15.80 -23.52 -1.07
N ASP A 98 -14.69 -22.94 -0.65
CA ASP A 98 -14.67 -21.91 0.39
C ASP A 98 -15.23 -20.59 -0.16
N THR A 99 -16.33 -20.11 0.43
CA THR A 99 -17.03 -18.92 -0.08
C THR A 99 -16.22 -17.65 0.10
N GLU A 100 -15.44 -17.54 1.17
CA GLU A 100 -14.60 -16.37 1.43
C GLU A 100 -13.40 -16.32 0.49
N LEU A 101 -12.71 -17.45 0.32
CA LEU A 101 -11.62 -17.58 -0.64
C LEU A 101 -12.10 -17.33 -2.06
N ARG A 102 -13.27 -17.87 -2.44
CA ARG A 102 -13.89 -17.59 -3.74
C ARG A 102 -14.13 -16.09 -3.94
N ALA A 103 -14.67 -15.39 -2.93
CA ALA A 103 -14.92 -13.95 -2.98
C ALA A 103 -13.63 -13.13 -3.13
N ARG A 104 -12.56 -13.56 -2.46
CA ARG A 104 -11.23 -12.97 -2.60
C ARG A 104 -10.65 -13.21 -3.99
N LEU A 105 -10.78 -14.42 -4.54
CA LEU A 105 -10.33 -14.75 -5.89
C LEU A 105 -11.11 -13.97 -6.96
N ALA A 106 -12.43 -13.86 -6.82
CA ALA A 106 -13.25 -13.02 -7.70
C ALA A 106 -12.81 -11.55 -7.65
N THR A 107 -12.61 -11.02 -6.45
CA THR A 107 -12.10 -9.65 -6.27
C THR A 107 -10.73 -9.46 -6.90
N ARG A 108 -9.81 -10.42 -6.71
CA ARG A 108 -8.48 -10.43 -7.31
C ARG A 108 -8.57 -10.38 -8.82
N ILE A 109 -9.31 -11.31 -9.45
CA ILE A 109 -9.48 -11.37 -10.90
C ILE A 109 -10.08 -10.06 -11.43
N ALA A 110 -11.08 -9.51 -10.75
CA ALA A 110 -11.70 -8.24 -11.13
C ALA A 110 -10.75 -7.03 -11.07
N LEU A 111 -9.74 -7.08 -10.20
CA LEU A 111 -8.75 -6.01 -9.99
C LEU A 111 -7.45 -6.20 -10.77
N THR A 112 -7.18 -7.41 -11.28
CA THR A 112 -5.97 -7.72 -12.03
C THR A 112 -5.99 -7.04 -13.41
N PRO A 113 -4.95 -6.26 -13.76
CA PRO A 113 -4.77 -5.66 -15.08
C PRO A 113 -4.63 -6.70 -16.20
N PHE A 114 -5.21 -6.41 -17.37
CA PHE A 114 -5.02 -7.22 -18.57
C PHE A 114 -4.90 -6.34 -19.81
N SER A 115 -3.98 -6.69 -20.71
CA SER A 115 -3.76 -5.96 -21.97
C SER A 115 -4.71 -6.39 -23.09
N THR A 116 -5.31 -7.57 -22.95
CA THR A 116 -6.32 -8.13 -23.84
C THR A 116 -7.42 -8.76 -22.99
N PRO A 117 -8.70 -8.66 -23.39
CA PRO A 117 -9.79 -9.30 -22.65
C PRO A 117 -9.51 -10.80 -22.46
N PRO A 118 -9.58 -11.32 -21.22
CA PRO A 118 -9.43 -12.75 -20.98
C PRO A 118 -10.48 -13.58 -21.71
N TYR A 119 -10.15 -14.82 -22.10
CA TYR A 119 -11.09 -15.68 -22.84
C TYR A 119 -12.39 -15.93 -22.08
N TRP A 120 -12.32 -16.10 -20.75
CA TRP A 120 -13.49 -16.40 -19.91
C TRP A 120 -14.52 -15.27 -19.85
N VAL A 121 -14.20 -14.06 -20.35
CA VAL A 121 -15.11 -12.91 -20.39
C VAL A 121 -16.36 -13.21 -21.21
N GLU A 122 -16.27 -14.06 -22.23
CA GLU A 122 -17.43 -14.44 -23.06
C GLU A 122 -18.52 -15.19 -22.26
N HIS A 123 -18.15 -15.79 -21.12
CA HIS A 123 -19.05 -16.53 -20.24
C HIS A 123 -19.73 -15.66 -19.18
N ILE A 124 -19.33 -14.39 -19.03
CA ILE A 124 -19.99 -13.43 -18.13
C ILE A 124 -21.35 -13.06 -18.74
N LYS A 125 -22.46 -13.39 -18.08
CA LYS A 125 -23.81 -13.22 -18.67
C LYS A 125 -24.29 -11.79 -18.61
N ASP A 126 -24.13 -11.11 -17.48
CA ASP A 126 -24.52 -9.71 -17.35
C ASP A 126 -23.71 -8.81 -18.32
N PRO A 127 -24.38 -8.03 -19.19
CA PRO A 127 -23.70 -7.22 -20.20
C PRO A 127 -22.87 -6.07 -19.61
N VAL A 128 -23.25 -5.56 -18.44
CA VAL A 128 -22.52 -4.49 -17.73
C VAL A 128 -21.24 -5.06 -17.12
N ALA A 129 -21.32 -6.23 -16.48
CA ALA A 129 -20.16 -6.98 -16.00
C ALA A 129 -19.23 -7.39 -17.14
N ARG A 130 -19.79 -7.82 -18.29
CA ARG A 130 -18.99 -8.19 -19.46
C ARG A 130 -18.25 -6.98 -20.02
N ASP A 131 -18.92 -5.85 -20.20
CA ASP A 131 -18.30 -4.61 -20.69
C ASP A 131 -17.16 -4.13 -19.78
N TYR A 132 -17.25 -4.34 -18.46
CA TYR A 132 -16.15 -4.07 -17.52
C TYR A 132 -14.85 -4.79 -17.92
N PHE A 133 -14.94 -6.06 -18.34
CA PHE A 133 -13.79 -6.86 -18.75
C PHE A 133 -13.38 -6.69 -20.22
N LEU A 134 -14.26 -6.17 -21.07
CA LEU A 134 -13.92 -5.90 -22.48
C LEU A 134 -13.03 -4.65 -22.66
N ARG A 135 -12.80 -3.87 -21.60
CA ARG A 135 -11.99 -2.65 -21.62
C ARG A 135 -10.54 -2.96 -21.18
N PRO A 136 -9.59 -3.21 -22.08
CA PRO A 136 -8.22 -3.52 -21.67
C PRO A 136 -7.53 -2.34 -20.99
N ASP A 137 -6.63 -2.66 -20.06
CA ASP A 137 -5.76 -1.70 -19.42
C ASP A 137 -4.59 -1.33 -20.34
N LYS A 138 -4.32 -0.03 -20.48
CA LYS A 138 -3.20 0.45 -21.28
C LYS A 138 -1.92 0.47 -20.45
N LEU A 139 -1.02 -0.45 -20.74
CA LEU A 139 0.26 -0.58 -20.05
C LEU A 139 1.33 0.35 -20.64
N PHE A 140 2.50 0.41 -20.00
CA PHE A 140 3.70 1.04 -20.59
C PHE A 140 4.21 0.33 -21.86
N ARG A 141 3.68 -0.87 -22.14
CA ARG A 141 3.97 -1.68 -23.31
C ARG A 141 2.70 -1.78 -24.18
N GLY A 142 2.88 -1.94 -25.50
CA GLY A 142 1.78 -2.17 -26.44
C GLY A 142 1.07 -0.92 -27.00
N LYS A 143 -0.07 -1.15 -27.67
CA LYS A 143 -0.86 -0.09 -28.33
C LYS A 143 -1.45 0.85 -27.28
N GLY A 144 -0.94 2.09 -27.23
CA GLY A 144 -1.39 3.11 -26.27
C GLY A 144 -0.32 3.58 -25.28
N ALA A 145 0.82 2.88 -25.22
CA ALA A 145 1.95 3.21 -24.34
C ALA A 145 2.41 4.68 -24.45
N LYS A 146 2.30 5.30 -25.64
CA LYS A 146 2.67 6.71 -25.84
C LYS A 146 1.90 7.66 -24.92
N ASN A 147 0.58 7.45 -24.75
CA ASN A 147 -0.22 8.30 -23.87
C ASN A 147 0.07 7.98 -22.40
N VAL A 148 0.18 6.70 -22.05
CA VAL A 148 0.50 6.25 -20.69
C VAL A 148 1.83 6.86 -20.22
N ARG A 149 2.90 6.69 -21.00
CA ARG A 149 4.23 7.27 -20.71
C ARG A 149 4.18 8.80 -20.63
N LYS A 150 3.40 9.46 -21.48
CA LYS A 150 3.27 10.93 -21.46
C LYS A 150 2.57 11.40 -20.18
N ASP A 151 1.49 10.73 -19.81
CA ASP A 151 0.67 11.08 -18.66
C ASP A 151 1.37 10.73 -17.36
N THR A 152 2.07 9.59 -17.28
CA THR A 152 2.97 9.25 -16.17
C THR A 152 4.09 10.28 -15.97
N ARG A 153 4.76 10.76 -17.04
CA ARG A 153 5.78 11.83 -16.90
C ARG A 153 5.19 13.10 -16.30
N LEU A 154 4.01 13.51 -16.79
CA LEU A 154 3.31 14.65 -16.24
C LEU A 154 2.93 14.41 -14.78
N TYR A 155 2.55 13.17 -14.46
CA TYR A 155 2.13 12.81 -13.13
C TYR A 155 3.27 12.82 -12.12
N ILE A 156 4.41 12.21 -12.46
CA ILE A 156 5.65 12.29 -11.68
C ILE A 156 5.99 13.74 -11.33
N GLN A 157 5.96 14.63 -12.33
CA GLN A 157 6.26 16.04 -12.13
C GLN A 157 5.25 16.69 -11.17
N LEU A 158 3.96 16.41 -11.36
CA LEU A 158 2.89 16.88 -10.47
C LEU A 158 3.12 16.43 -9.03
N SER A 159 3.44 15.15 -8.82
CA SER A 159 3.72 14.55 -7.51
C SER A 159 4.90 15.22 -6.80
N ALA A 160 6.01 15.46 -7.50
CA ALA A 160 7.17 16.14 -6.92
C ALA A 160 6.83 17.56 -6.41
N TYR A 161 6.09 18.35 -7.19
CA TYR A 161 5.66 19.69 -6.75
C TYR A 161 4.72 19.63 -5.55
N ARG A 162 3.88 18.59 -5.45
CA ARG A 162 2.99 18.40 -4.30
C ARG A 162 3.74 18.03 -3.03
N PHE A 163 4.67 17.08 -3.12
CA PHE A 163 5.52 16.73 -1.99
C PHE A 163 6.30 17.97 -1.53
N ALA A 164 6.92 18.70 -2.47
CA ALA A 164 7.66 19.89 -2.15
C ALA A 164 6.78 20.95 -1.45
N SER A 165 5.60 21.23 -2.00
CA SER A 165 4.67 22.23 -1.44
C SER A 165 4.22 21.83 -0.05
N PHE A 166 3.84 20.55 0.13
CA PHE A 166 3.53 19.99 1.42
C PHE A 166 4.67 20.20 2.42
N LEU A 167 5.91 19.86 2.05
CA LEU A 167 7.06 19.96 2.95
C LEU A 167 7.36 21.42 3.29
N ARG A 168 7.32 22.32 2.30
CA ARG A 168 7.50 23.77 2.50
C ARG A 168 6.47 24.33 3.47
N ASP A 169 5.20 23.99 3.31
CA ASP A 169 4.11 24.48 4.16
C ASP A 169 4.23 23.93 5.61
N ARG A 170 5.16 22.99 5.85
CA ARG A 170 5.56 22.45 7.16
C ARG A 170 6.87 23.02 7.70
N GLY A 171 7.36 24.10 7.10
CA GLY A 171 8.62 24.73 7.48
C GLY A 171 9.85 23.91 7.12
N ILE A 172 9.72 22.88 6.27
CA ILE A 172 10.87 22.11 5.79
C ILE A 172 11.48 22.86 4.61
N ASP A 173 12.70 23.36 4.82
CA ASP A 173 13.45 24.01 3.75
C ASP A 173 13.81 23.01 2.63
N HIS A 174 13.79 23.50 1.40
CA HIS A 174 14.06 22.70 0.21
C HIS A 174 15.50 22.13 0.16
N SER A 175 16.46 22.72 0.88
CA SER A 175 17.81 22.14 0.98
C SER A 175 17.82 20.79 1.71
N ARG A 176 16.77 20.49 2.48
CA ARG A 176 16.64 19.24 3.24
C ARG A 176 16.15 18.06 2.41
N TYR A 177 15.72 18.27 1.17
CA TYR A 177 15.26 17.18 0.31
C TYR A 177 15.44 17.45 -1.18
N ARG A 178 15.50 16.37 -1.98
CA ARG A 178 15.53 16.44 -3.46
C ARG A 178 14.69 15.33 -4.05
N PHE A 179 14.10 15.56 -5.23
CA PHE A 179 13.33 14.53 -5.94
C PHE A 179 14.09 13.99 -7.14
N PHE A 180 13.98 12.68 -7.32
CA PHE A 180 14.54 11.96 -8.47
C PHE A 180 13.56 10.91 -8.95
N TRP A 181 13.73 10.49 -10.19
CA TRP A 181 12.98 9.37 -10.74
C TRP A 181 13.71 8.81 -11.95
N SER A 182 13.34 7.60 -12.40
CA SER A 182 13.93 6.95 -13.56
C SER A 182 12.87 6.70 -14.63
N GLU A 183 13.09 7.25 -15.82
CA GLU A 183 12.24 6.97 -16.97
C GLU A 183 12.34 5.51 -17.44
N ARG A 184 13.50 4.87 -17.23
CA ARG A 184 13.73 3.46 -17.56
C ARG A 184 12.84 2.50 -16.77
N SER A 185 12.34 2.93 -15.61
CA SER A 185 11.51 2.09 -14.75
C SER A 185 10.13 1.84 -15.35
N MET A 186 9.69 2.68 -16.30
CA MET A 186 8.49 2.41 -17.09
C MET A 186 8.60 1.13 -17.94
N ASP A 187 9.79 0.57 -18.11
CA ASP A 187 9.97 -0.66 -18.89
C ASP A 187 9.69 -1.92 -18.08
N SER A 188 9.77 -1.88 -16.74
CA SER A 188 9.57 -3.06 -15.87
C SER A 188 8.35 -2.95 -14.95
N VAL A 189 7.93 -1.73 -14.60
CA VAL A 189 6.84 -1.50 -13.64
C VAL A 189 5.48 -1.94 -14.20
N ALA A 190 4.81 -2.82 -13.46
CA ALA A 190 3.43 -3.20 -13.65
C ALA A 190 2.46 -2.21 -12.96
N PRO A 191 1.24 -2.02 -13.48
CA PRO A 191 0.22 -1.16 -12.86
C PRO A 191 -0.25 -1.59 -11.46
N GLY A 192 -0.01 -2.85 -11.06
CA GLY A 192 -0.51 -3.44 -9.82
C GLY A 192 -2.02 -3.72 -9.86
N ILE A 193 -2.85 -2.70 -10.09
CA ILE A 193 -4.31 -2.80 -10.21
C ILE A 193 -4.82 -2.15 -11.51
N ARG A 194 -6.04 -2.47 -11.95
CA ARG A 194 -6.62 -1.88 -13.17
C ARG A 194 -6.62 -0.35 -13.11
N HIS A 195 -6.32 0.31 -14.24
CA HIS A 195 -6.27 1.77 -14.33
C HIS A 195 -7.59 2.43 -13.94
N ALA A 196 -8.70 1.78 -14.24
CA ALA A 196 -10.02 2.28 -13.90
C ALA A 196 -10.34 2.20 -12.38
N ARG A 197 -9.59 1.40 -11.60
CA ARG A 197 -9.73 1.27 -10.15
C ARG A 197 -8.76 2.14 -9.36
N HIS A 198 -7.89 2.88 -10.05
CA HIS A 198 -7.03 3.84 -9.42
C HIS A 198 -7.82 5.06 -8.93
N VAL A 199 -7.62 5.43 -7.65
CA VAL A 199 -8.09 6.70 -7.10
C VAL A 199 -7.47 7.85 -7.90
N PRO A 200 -8.21 8.92 -8.27
CA PRO A 200 -7.66 10.11 -8.93
C PRO A 200 -6.87 10.99 -7.96
N ASP A 201 -5.88 10.38 -7.31
CA ASP A 201 -4.87 10.97 -6.43
C ASP A 201 -4.12 12.14 -7.09
N TYR A 202 -4.06 12.17 -8.42
CA TYR A 202 -3.61 13.32 -9.20
C TYR A 202 -4.47 14.58 -9.06
N SER A 203 -5.56 14.60 -8.28
CA SER A 203 -6.32 15.82 -7.93
C SER A 203 -5.96 16.40 -6.55
N PHE A 204 -5.16 15.68 -5.76
CA PHE A 204 -4.73 16.11 -4.44
C PHE A 204 -4.06 17.50 -4.43
N GLY A 205 -4.41 18.37 -3.49
CA GLY A 205 -3.83 19.72 -3.37
C GLY A 205 -4.26 20.71 -4.46
N PHE A 206 -5.23 20.36 -5.31
CA PHE A 206 -5.94 21.35 -6.12
C PHE A 206 -6.71 22.32 -5.21
N ASP A 207 -6.65 23.61 -5.51
CA ASP A 207 -7.54 24.60 -4.93
C ASP A 207 -8.99 24.38 -5.39
N ASP A 208 -9.94 25.14 -4.84
CA ASP A 208 -11.37 25.00 -5.15
C ASP A 208 -11.67 25.18 -6.64
N ALA A 209 -10.96 26.10 -7.32
CA ALA A 209 -11.15 26.37 -8.73
C ALA A 209 -10.70 25.19 -9.60
N LEU A 210 -9.48 24.68 -9.38
CA LEU A 210 -8.97 23.49 -10.06
C LEU A 210 -9.77 22.24 -9.71
N SER A 211 -10.26 22.11 -8.47
CA SER A 211 -11.12 21.02 -8.03
C SER A 211 -12.47 21.04 -8.76
N ALA A 212 -13.10 22.21 -8.89
CA ALA A 212 -14.33 22.36 -9.65
C ALA A 212 -14.13 22.05 -11.14
N ASP A 213 -13.02 22.50 -11.72
CA ASP A 213 -12.69 22.22 -13.11
C ASP A 213 -12.34 20.74 -13.37
N HIS A 214 -11.72 20.08 -12.38
CA HIS A 214 -11.51 18.64 -12.38
C HIS A 214 -12.84 17.90 -12.38
N ALA A 215 -13.77 18.25 -11.50
CA ALA A 215 -15.12 17.65 -11.46
C ALA A 215 -15.87 17.82 -12.80
N LYS A 216 -15.75 18.99 -13.45
CA LYS A 216 -16.29 19.20 -14.81
C LYS A 216 -15.60 18.31 -15.85
N ALA A 217 -14.28 18.14 -15.77
CA ALA A 217 -13.53 17.29 -16.68
C ALA A 217 -13.97 15.83 -16.58
N LEU A 218 -14.25 15.33 -15.37
CA LEU A 218 -14.72 13.96 -15.16
C LEU A 218 -16.06 13.66 -15.83
N LYS A 219 -16.91 14.68 -16.01
CA LYS A 219 -18.22 14.56 -16.70
C LYS A 219 -18.13 14.52 -18.22
N ILE A 220 -16.94 14.67 -18.81
CA ILE A 220 -16.76 14.61 -20.27
C ILE A 220 -16.80 13.15 -20.72
N GLU A 221 -17.79 12.80 -21.55
CA GLU A 221 -17.96 11.44 -22.10
C GLU A 221 -16.83 11.03 -23.03
N ASP A 222 -16.41 11.92 -23.94
CA ASP A 222 -15.31 11.67 -24.86
C ASP A 222 -13.97 11.52 -24.10
N ASN A 223 -13.44 10.29 -24.12
CA ASN A 223 -12.21 9.90 -23.44
C ASN A 223 -11.01 10.78 -23.81
N LYS A 224 -10.88 11.17 -25.08
CA LYS A 224 -9.75 11.97 -25.57
C LYS A 224 -9.87 13.42 -25.08
N LYS A 225 -11.04 14.03 -25.22
CA LYS A 225 -11.32 15.40 -24.75
C LYS A 225 -11.15 15.50 -23.23
N ARG A 226 -11.63 14.49 -22.49
CA ARG A 226 -11.42 14.38 -21.04
C ARG A 226 -9.92 14.36 -20.71
N GLY A 227 -9.17 13.44 -21.32
CA GLY A 227 -7.73 13.34 -21.09
C GLY A 227 -6.98 14.63 -21.43
N GLU A 228 -7.36 15.35 -22.48
CA GLU A 228 -6.80 16.66 -22.82
C GLU A 228 -7.12 17.75 -21.78
N LYS A 229 -8.33 17.78 -21.22
CA LYS A 229 -8.69 18.70 -20.13
C LYS A 229 -7.90 18.36 -18.87
N LEU A 230 -7.82 17.09 -18.46
CA LEU A 230 -7.05 16.65 -17.29
C LEU A 230 -5.56 17.01 -17.41
N ARG A 231 -4.93 16.74 -18.56
CA ARG A 231 -3.54 17.17 -18.83
C ARG A 231 -3.35 18.67 -18.68
N ARG A 232 -4.32 19.48 -19.12
CA ARG A 232 -4.26 20.95 -18.98
C ARG A 232 -4.34 21.38 -17.51
N LEU A 233 -5.17 20.74 -16.70
CA LEU A 233 -5.26 21.03 -15.27
C LEU A 233 -3.95 20.71 -14.55
N CYS A 234 -3.39 19.53 -14.74
CA CYS A 234 -2.10 19.15 -14.15
C CYS A 234 -0.97 20.11 -14.56
N LYS A 235 -0.91 20.48 -15.85
CA LYS A 235 0.06 21.49 -16.34
C LYS A 235 -0.14 22.87 -15.71
N SER A 236 -1.39 23.27 -15.47
CA SER A 236 -1.70 24.57 -14.87
C SER A 236 -1.25 24.60 -13.42
N TYR A 237 -1.51 23.53 -12.66
CA TYR A 237 -1.00 23.35 -11.31
C TYR A 237 0.53 23.42 -11.27
N ILE A 238 1.20 22.61 -12.09
CA ILE A 238 2.69 22.58 -12.15
C ILE A 238 3.25 23.97 -12.45
N LYS A 239 2.68 24.70 -13.41
CA LYS A 239 3.10 26.07 -13.73
C LYS A 239 2.89 27.04 -12.56
N ALA A 240 1.79 26.91 -11.82
CA ALA A 240 1.53 27.74 -10.64
C ALA A 240 2.57 27.46 -9.54
N GLU A 241 2.86 26.20 -9.25
CA GLU A 241 3.88 25.82 -8.27
C GLU A 241 5.28 26.25 -8.71
N GLN A 242 5.65 26.07 -9.99
CA GLN A 242 6.92 26.56 -10.54
C GLN A 242 7.12 28.06 -10.28
N LYS A 243 6.07 28.88 -10.42
CA LYS A 243 6.16 30.32 -10.11
C LYS A 243 6.39 30.57 -8.63
N LYS A 244 5.75 29.81 -7.74
CA LYS A 244 5.98 29.92 -6.28
C LYS A 244 7.42 29.55 -5.92
N TRP A 245 7.93 28.46 -6.49
CA TRP A 245 9.29 27.98 -6.27
C TRP A 245 10.37 28.90 -6.84
N ALA A 246 10.13 29.50 -8.01
CA ALA A 246 11.02 30.51 -8.57
C ALA A 246 11.14 31.74 -7.66
N LYS A 247 10.02 32.20 -7.06
CA LYS A 247 10.03 33.29 -6.07
C LYS A 247 10.79 32.92 -4.79
N ALA A 248 10.78 31.65 -4.42
CA ALA A 248 11.58 31.11 -3.30
C ALA A 248 13.05 30.86 -3.66
N GLY A 249 13.53 31.31 -4.83
CA GLY A 249 14.93 31.19 -5.24
C GLY A 249 15.31 29.87 -5.92
N VAL A 250 14.36 28.95 -6.10
CA VAL A 250 14.61 27.67 -6.79
C VAL A 250 14.55 27.88 -8.30
N LYS A 251 15.73 27.98 -8.94
CA LYS A 251 15.87 28.29 -10.38
C LYS A 251 15.80 27.07 -11.31
N ARG A 252 15.91 25.85 -10.78
CA ARG A 252 15.93 24.59 -11.54
C ARG A 252 14.65 23.79 -11.32
N SER A 253 14.44 22.76 -12.14
CA SER A 253 13.43 21.73 -11.87
C SER A 253 13.65 21.14 -10.48
N LEU A 254 12.57 20.98 -9.70
CA LEU A 254 12.61 20.28 -8.40
C LEU A 254 12.94 18.79 -8.53
N ILE A 255 12.76 18.23 -9.73
CA ILE A 255 12.96 16.82 -10.01
C ILE A 255 14.15 16.62 -10.96
N GLY A 256 15.11 15.79 -10.53
CA GLY A 256 16.25 15.31 -11.30
C GLY A 256 16.05 13.87 -11.79
N THR A 257 17.05 13.31 -12.47
CA THR A 257 17.05 11.90 -12.89
C THR A 257 17.73 11.03 -11.85
N PHE A 258 17.28 9.79 -11.69
CA PHE A 258 17.91 8.84 -10.78
C PHE A 258 19.37 8.54 -11.17
N GLU A 259 19.69 8.57 -12.47
CA GLU A 259 21.07 8.47 -12.96
C GLU A 259 21.94 9.63 -12.45
N SER A 260 21.43 10.86 -12.46
CA SER A 260 22.17 12.02 -11.95
C SER A 260 22.41 11.93 -10.44
N LEU A 261 21.45 11.37 -9.70
CA LEU A 261 21.61 11.10 -8.27
C LEU A 261 22.75 10.09 -8.04
N MET A 262 22.71 8.93 -8.72
CA MET A 262 23.74 7.91 -8.56
C MET A 262 25.12 8.44 -8.94
N GLU A 263 25.22 9.23 -10.01
CA GLU A 263 26.47 9.85 -10.44
C GLU A 263 26.99 10.86 -9.40
N GLU A 264 26.13 11.74 -8.91
CA GLU A 264 26.49 12.72 -7.87
C GLU A 264 27.00 12.02 -6.61
N GLN A 265 26.26 11.03 -6.12
CA GLN A 265 26.58 10.30 -4.90
C GLN A 265 27.88 9.50 -5.03
N SER A 266 28.13 8.89 -6.19
CA SER A 266 29.38 8.15 -6.45
C SER A 266 30.65 9.01 -6.44
N LYS A 267 30.52 10.33 -6.56
CA LYS A 267 31.65 11.28 -6.52
C LYS A 267 31.94 11.80 -5.12
N VAL A 268 30.95 11.76 -4.22
CA VAL A 268 31.04 12.38 -2.89
C VAL A 268 31.08 11.35 -1.76
N LEU A 269 30.50 10.17 -1.96
CA LEU A 269 30.49 9.11 -0.96
C LEU A 269 31.75 8.27 -1.06
N THR A 270 32.38 8.05 0.09
CA THR A 270 33.46 7.08 0.25
C THR A 270 32.88 5.67 0.45
N ALA A 271 33.71 4.64 0.27
CA ALA A 271 33.28 3.24 0.41
C ALA A 271 32.80 2.88 1.83
N ASP A 272 33.25 3.63 2.85
CA ASP A 272 32.89 3.48 4.27
C ASP A 272 31.76 4.42 4.72
N ALA A 273 31.18 5.21 3.82
CA ALA A 273 30.12 6.15 4.16
C ALA A 273 28.86 5.42 4.67
N PHE A 274 28.31 5.90 5.79
CA PHE A 274 27.12 5.33 6.42
C PHE A 274 25.84 5.85 5.75
N VAL A 275 25.35 5.11 4.75
CA VAL A 275 24.17 5.47 3.93
C VAL A 275 23.10 4.38 3.99
N PRO A 276 22.16 4.44 4.95
CA PRO A 276 21.06 3.49 4.99
C PRO A 276 20.08 3.71 3.83
N VAL A 277 19.26 2.70 3.55
CA VAL A 277 18.26 2.73 2.47
C VAL A 277 16.87 2.46 3.04
N THR A 278 15.90 3.29 2.66
CA THR A 278 14.48 3.12 3.02
C THR A 278 13.64 2.93 1.77
N ILE A 279 12.79 1.91 1.75
CA ILE A 279 12.00 1.52 0.57
C ILE A 279 10.52 1.37 0.97
N GLY A 280 9.70 2.36 0.65
CA GLY A 280 8.23 2.25 0.66
C GLY A 280 7.65 1.79 -0.67
N GLY A 281 8.37 1.98 -1.79
CA GLY A 281 7.89 1.63 -3.12
C GLY A 281 8.40 0.31 -3.71
N ALA A 282 8.26 0.17 -5.03
CA ALA A 282 8.79 -0.96 -5.78
C ALA A 282 10.33 -1.07 -5.76
N PHE A 283 10.86 -2.25 -6.12
CA PHE A 283 12.27 -2.60 -6.00
C PHE A 283 13.14 -2.24 -7.22
N THR A 284 12.57 -1.63 -8.26
CA THR A 284 13.27 -1.31 -9.52
C THR A 284 14.48 -0.39 -9.31
N GLU A 285 14.29 0.77 -8.69
CA GLU A 285 15.37 1.71 -8.36
C GLU A 285 16.23 1.26 -7.16
N PRO A 286 15.66 0.73 -6.05
CA PRO A 286 16.47 0.19 -4.96
C PRO A 286 17.49 -0.86 -5.39
N LEU A 287 17.11 -1.78 -6.28
CA LEU A 287 18.02 -2.80 -6.82
C LEU A 287 19.19 -2.17 -7.56
N ARG A 288 18.91 -1.17 -8.40
CA ARG A 288 19.93 -0.44 -9.17
C ARG A 288 20.86 0.35 -8.26
N TRP A 289 20.34 0.92 -7.17
CA TRP A 289 21.13 1.61 -6.16
C TRP A 289 22.14 0.67 -5.49
N ILE A 290 21.66 -0.44 -4.91
CA ILE A 290 22.53 -1.32 -4.11
C ILE A 290 23.52 -2.13 -4.96
N LYS A 291 23.22 -2.37 -6.24
CA LYS A 291 24.14 -3.04 -7.19
C LYS A 291 25.20 -2.11 -7.76
N ASN A 292 25.11 -0.80 -7.53
CA ASN A 292 26.09 0.13 -8.06
C ASN A 292 27.39 0.08 -7.24
N GLU A 293 28.42 -0.55 -7.80
CA GLU A 293 29.73 -0.73 -7.17
C GLU A 293 30.47 0.58 -6.84
N LYS A 294 30.03 1.71 -7.39
CA LYS A 294 30.58 3.04 -7.09
C LYS A 294 29.91 3.70 -5.89
N LEU A 295 28.88 3.08 -5.32
CA LEU A 295 28.21 3.54 -4.10
C LEU A 295 28.61 2.64 -2.92
N PRO A 296 28.64 3.17 -1.69
CA PRO A 296 28.87 2.35 -0.51
C PRO A 296 27.77 1.31 -0.36
N VAL A 297 28.15 0.14 0.16
CA VAL A 297 27.18 -0.88 0.58
C VAL A 297 26.39 -0.31 1.77
N PRO A 298 25.06 -0.30 1.73
CA PRO A 298 24.28 0.27 2.82
C PRO A 298 24.50 -0.53 4.10
N PRO A 299 24.64 0.13 5.27
CA PRO A 299 24.79 -0.56 6.55
C PRO A 299 23.53 -1.34 6.93
N TYR A 300 22.36 -0.88 6.48
CA TYR A 300 21.12 -1.61 6.53
C TYR A 300 20.10 -1.08 5.52
N VAL A 301 19.10 -1.92 5.24
CA VAL A 301 17.90 -1.64 4.45
C VAL A 301 16.68 -1.78 5.34
N ASN A 302 15.70 -0.90 5.15
CA ASN A 302 14.37 -1.06 5.73
C ASN A 302 13.29 -0.88 4.67
N THR A 303 12.32 -1.79 4.61
CA THR A 303 11.38 -1.84 3.49
C THR A 303 9.98 -2.28 3.88
N MET A 304 8.97 -1.61 3.30
CA MET A 304 7.56 -2.03 3.30
C MET A 304 7.40 -3.15 2.29
N THR A 305 7.43 -4.41 2.74
CA THR A 305 7.35 -5.54 1.81
C THR A 305 6.95 -6.82 2.49
N GLY A 306 6.43 -7.74 1.69
CA GLY A 306 6.07 -9.07 2.11
C GLY A 306 4.82 -9.12 2.98
N TYR A 307 4.54 -10.34 3.43
CA TYR A 307 3.42 -10.68 4.27
C TYR A 307 3.77 -11.92 5.09
N ILE A 308 3.11 -12.10 6.23
CA ILE A 308 3.32 -13.23 7.12
C ILE A 308 2.47 -14.43 6.66
N LYS A 309 1.15 -14.23 6.56
CA LYS A 309 0.18 -15.28 6.18
C LYS A 309 -0.44 -15.02 4.81
N GLY A 310 -0.52 -13.75 4.39
CA GLY A 310 -1.11 -13.34 3.12
C GLY A 310 -2.65 -13.36 3.13
N GLY A 311 -3.26 -13.68 4.26
CA GLY A 311 -4.72 -13.70 4.45
C GLY A 311 -5.37 -12.34 4.22
N SER A 312 -4.66 -11.25 4.49
CA SER A 312 -5.16 -9.88 4.29
C SER A 312 -4.87 -9.32 2.89
N ASN A 313 -4.12 -10.04 2.04
CA ASN A 313 -3.72 -9.56 0.73
C ASN A 313 -4.76 -9.89 -0.34
N ILE A 314 -5.05 -8.89 -1.17
CA ILE A 314 -5.91 -9.03 -2.34
C ILE A 314 -5.15 -9.79 -3.42
N PHE A 315 -3.92 -9.38 -3.71
CA PHE A 315 -3.06 -10.00 -4.72
C PHE A 315 -2.26 -11.18 -4.13
N PRO A 316 -1.80 -12.13 -4.97
CA PRO A 316 -0.97 -13.23 -4.52
C PRO A 316 0.34 -12.74 -3.90
N ASN A 317 0.97 -11.75 -4.54
CA ASN A 317 2.13 -11.04 -4.01
C ASN A 317 1.69 -9.81 -3.21
N GLN A 318 2.55 -9.36 -2.27
CA GLN A 318 2.41 -8.02 -1.70
C GLN A 318 2.54 -6.96 -2.83
N PHE A 319 1.88 -5.81 -2.66
CA PHE A 319 1.73 -4.82 -3.73
C PHE A 319 3.06 -4.34 -4.33
N ASN A 320 4.03 -3.93 -3.51
CA ASN A 320 5.35 -3.46 -3.98
C ASN A 320 6.14 -4.55 -4.71
N ILE A 321 6.01 -5.81 -4.27
CA ILE A 321 6.53 -6.97 -5.00
C ILE A 321 5.84 -7.12 -6.36
N SER A 322 4.51 -6.98 -6.42
CA SER A 322 3.74 -7.13 -7.66
C SER A 322 3.99 -6.04 -8.70
N ILE A 323 4.54 -4.89 -8.30
CA ILE A 323 4.92 -3.84 -9.25
C ILE A 323 6.11 -4.30 -10.10
N ASP A 324 7.12 -4.92 -9.50
CA ASP A 324 8.31 -5.42 -10.20
C ASP A 324 8.90 -6.64 -9.48
N LEU A 325 8.27 -7.79 -9.70
CA LEU A 325 8.60 -9.06 -9.04
C LEU A 325 10.04 -9.50 -9.30
N SER A 326 10.54 -9.30 -10.52
CA SER A 326 11.90 -9.70 -10.87
C SER A 326 12.93 -8.85 -10.14
N SER A 327 12.71 -7.53 -10.04
CA SER A 327 13.56 -6.65 -9.25
C SER A 327 13.47 -6.96 -7.76
N ALA A 328 12.28 -7.28 -7.23
CA ALA A 328 12.12 -7.65 -5.82
C ALA A 328 12.90 -8.93 -5.46
N TRP A 329 12.80 -9.97 -6.29
CA TRP A 329 13.57 -11.21 -6.09
C TRP A 329 15.07 -10.98 -6.19
N ALA A 330 15.51 -10.27 -7.23
CA ALA A 330 16.92 -9.96 -7.43
C ALA A 330 17.49 -9.09 -6.30
N PHE A 331 16.68 -8.20 -5.72
CA PHE A 331 17.05 -7.40 -4.55
C PHE A 331 17.27 -8.29 -3.32
N LEU A 332 16.29 -9.15 -3.01
CA LEU A 332 16.35 -10.02 -1.84
C LEU A 332 17.50 -11.03 -1.91
N LYS A 333 17.76 -11.60 -3.10
CA LYS A 333 18.97 -12.40 -3.34
C LYS A 333 20.24 -11.60 -3.08
N PHE A 334 20.33 -10.39 -3.64
CA PHE A 334 21.53 -9.57 -3.52
C PHE A 334 21.82 -9.17 -2.07
N VAL A 335 20.82 -8.77 -1.28
CA VAL A 335 21.05 -8.41 0.13
C VAL A 335 21.48 -9.62 0.95
N GLN A 336 20.93 -10.81 0.67
CA GLN A 336 21.36 -12.05 1.31
C GLN A 336 22.81 -12.42 0.94
N GLU A 337 23.16 -12.37 -0.35
CA GLU A 337 24.52 -12.64 -0.86
C GLU A 337 25.56 -11.66 -0.31
N LYS A 338 25.22 -10.37 -0.27
CA LYS A 338 26.09 -9.31 0.24
C LYS A 338 26.03 -9.13 1.75
N LYS A 339 25.25 -9.97 2.45
CA LYS A 339 25.12 -9.94 3.90
C LYS A 339 24.64 -8.58 4.42
N ILE A 340 23.78 -7.90 3.66
CA ILE A 340 23.25 -6.57 3.99
C ILE A 340 22.07 -6.75 4.96
N PRO A 341 22.19 -6.24 6.20
CA PRO A 341 21.12 -6.27 7.17
C PRO A 341 19.83 -5.64 6.59
N THR A 342 18.74 -6.41 6.50
CA THR A 342 17.49 -5.96 5.88
C THR A 342 16.31 -6.22 6.79
N LEU A 343 15.55 -5.17 7.14
CA LEU A 343 14.31 -5.25 7.88
C LEU A 343 13.10 -5.13 6.95
N LEU A 344 12.21 -6.12 7.00
CA LEU A 344 10.93 -6.12 6.29
C LEU A 344 9.81 -5.74 7.26
N VAL A 345 8.96 -4.82 6.83
CA VAL A 345 7.71 -4.44 7.51
C VAL A 345 6.55 -5.01 6.67
N PRO A 346 5.99 -6.17 7.06
CA PRO A 346 4.98 -6.84 6.25
C PRO A 346 3.60 -6.21 6.41
N THR A 347 2.77 -6.47 5.40
CA THR A 347 1.44 -5.87 5.27
C THR A 347 0.55 -6.07 6.51
N GLU A 348 0.63 -7.25 7.15
CA GLU A 348 -0.17 -7.58 8.34
C GLU A 348 0.13 -6.68 9.53
N ILE A 349 1.41 -6.35 9.78
CA ILE A 349 1.80 -5.45 10.89
C ILE A 349 1.09 -4.11 10.75
N ILE A 350 1.03 -3.62 9.52
CA ILE A 350 0.52 -2.28 9.25
C ILE A 350 -1.02 -2.26 9.31
N LYS A 351 -1.65 -3.38 8.96
CA LYS A 351 -3.12 -3.55 9.05
C LYS A 351 -3.61 -3.84 10.47
N ASP A 352 -2.74 -4.10 11.43
CA ASP A 352 -3.12 -4.32 12.83
C ASP A 352 -3.76 -3.06 13.43
N LEU A 353 -4.79 -3.25 14.26
CA LEU A 353 -5.56 -2.18 14.89
C LEU A 353 -4.72 -1.08 15.55
N PRO A 354 -3.61 -1.35 16.26
CA PRO A 354 -2.82 -0.31 16.92
C PRO A 354 -2.16 0.67 15.93
N TRP A 355 -2.07 0.32 14.65
CA TRP A 355 -1.44 1.13 13.61
C TRP A 355 -2.44 1.76 12.63
N ARG A 356 -3.74 1.49 12.82
CA ARG A 356 -4.81 2.18 12.09
C ARG A 356 -5.10 3.51 12.77
N LEU A 357 -5.00 4.59 12.01
CA LEU A 357 -5.25 5.94 12.50
C LEU A 357 -6.71 6.29 12.27
N SER A 358 -7.44 6.59 13.34
CA SER A 358 -8.76 7.21 13.24
C SER A 358 -8.65 8.64 12.67
N GLU A 359 -9.78 9.27 12.31
CA GLU A 359 -9.76 10.67 11.90
C GLU A 359 -9.22 11.59 13.03
N GLU A 360 -9.53 11.28 14.29
CA GLU A 360 -9.01 12.01 15.45
C GLU A 360 -7.49 11.83 15.60
N ASP A 361 -6.99 10.61 15.38
CA ASP A 361 -5.55 10.35 15.39
C ASP A 361 -4.85 11.13 14.27
N LEU A 362 -5.40 11.13 13.06
CA LEU A 362 -4.86 11.93 11.96
C LEU A 362 -4.85 13.42 12.30
N LYS A 363 -5.96 13.96 12.83
CA LYS A 363 -6.04 15.37 13.26
C LYS A 363 -4.97 15.71 14.29
N ARG A 364 -4.67 14.79 15.21
CA ARG A 364 -3.64 14.97 16.24
C ARG A 364 -2.22 14.86 15.66
N VAL A 365 -1.95 13.84 14.84
CA VAL A 365 -0.63 13.58 14.25
C VAL A 365 -0.26 14.65 13.23
N PHE A 366 -1.26 15.11 12.48
CA PHE A 366 -1.15 16.13 11.47
C PHE A 366 -1.90 17.40 11.92
N ASP A 367 -1.77 17.79 13.18
CA ASP A 367 -2.30 19.06 13.65
C ASP A 367 -1.58 20.22 12.94
N GLY A 368 -2.31 21.30 12.62
CA GLY A 368 -1.80 22.41 11.82
C GLY A 368 -1.51 22.07 10.35
N HIS A 369 -2.02 20.94 9.85
CA HIS A 369 -1.74 20.41 8.51
C HIS A 369 -3.02 20.18 7.70
N THR A 370 -3.90 21.19 7.59
CA THR A 370 -5.25 21.10 7.01
C THR A 370 -5.29 20.46 5.62
N ALA A 371 -4.38 20.81 4.71
CA ALA A 371 -4.33 20.22 3.37
C ALA A 371 -4.14 18.69 3.36
N VAL A 372 -3.53 18.13 4.41
CA VAL A 372 -3.22 16.71 4.56
C VAL A 372 -4.39 15.97 5.16
N LEU A 373 -5.03 16.59 6.15
CA LEU A 373 -6.29 16.11 6.66
C LEU A 373 -7.34 16.11 5.56
N GLU A 374 -7.41 17.14 4.73
CA GLU A 374 -8.26 17.16 3.54
C GLU A 374 -7.86 16.09 2.51
N ALA A 375 -6.56 15.85 2.32
CA ALA A 375 -6.06 14.76 1.48
C ALA A 375 -6.58 13.42 1.96
N PHE A 376 -6.41 13.16 3.26
CA PHE A 376 -6.79 11.92 3.90
C PHE A 376 -8.30 11.77 3.94
N GLN A 377 -9.06 12.83 4.20
CA GLN A 377 -10.53 12.83 4.15
C GLN A 377 -11.03 12.58 2.73
N LYS A 378 -10.44 13.23 1.71
CA LYS A 378 -10.77 12.95 0.30
C LYS A 378 -10.40 11.52 -0.10
N PHE A 379 -9.24 11.04 0.33
CA PHE A 379 -8.79 9.68 0.06
C PHE A 379 -9.69 8.64 0.74
N THR A 380 -9.98 8.78 2.04
CA THR A 380 -10.82 7.85 2.81
C THR A 380 -12.26 7.85 2.32
N SER A 381 -12.83 9.03 2.01
CA SER A 381 -14.18 9.12 1.41
C SER A 381 -14.26 8.47 0.04
N GLN A 382 -13.26 8.70 -0.84
CA GLN A 382 -13.21 8.06 -2.16
C GLN A 382 -12.94 6.55 -2.09
N ALA A 383 -12.10 6.12 -1.16
CA ALA A 383 -11.79 4.71 -0.94
C ALA A 383 -12.90 3.95 -0.20
N LYS A 384 -13.95 4.63 0.28
CA LYS A 384 -14.98 4.09 1.18
C LYS A 384 -14.37 3.38 2.40
N ALA A 385 -13.20 3.83 2.86
CA ALA A 385 -12.54 3.29 4.05
C ALA A 385 -13.21 3.92 5.28
N ILE A 386 -14.25 3.27 5.79
CA ILE A 386 -15.07 3.79 6.89
C ILE A 386 -14.28 3.63 8.21
N GLY A 387 -13.84 4.75 8.78
CA GLY A 387 -13.46 4.88 10.19
C GLY A 387 -11.96 4.96 10.53
N SER A 388 -11.06 4.44 9.69
CA SER A 388 -9.61 4.54 9.93
C SER A 388 -8.78 4.37 8.66
N ILE A 389 -7.54 4.87 8.66
CA ILE A 389 -6.57 4.70 7.58
C ILE A 389 -5.33 3.95 8.05
N THR A 390 -4.74 3.19 7.14
CA THR A 390 -3.44 2.55 7.32
C THR A 390 -2.40 3.28 6.48
N LEU A 391 -1.28 3.68 7.10
CA LEU A 391 -0.16 4.34 6.43
C LEU A 391 1.03 3.36 6.36
N TYR A 392 1.11 2.61 5.27
CA TYR A 392 2.06 1.53 5.06
C TYR A 392 3.52 1.99 5.02
N ASP A 393 3.80 2.95 4.16
CA ASP A 393 5.15 3.45 3.91
C ASP A 393 5.62 4.34 5.06
N TRP A 394 4.72 5.10 5.67
CA TRP A 394 4.99 5.86 6.88
C TRP A 394 5.37 4.94 8.04
N LEU A 395 4.61 3.86 8.29
CA LEU A 395 4.91 2.95 9.39
C LEU A 395 6.30 2.32 9.25
N THR A 396 6.73 2.06 8.02
CA THR A 396 8.08 1.56 7.73
C THR A 396 9.16 2.47 8.33
N VAL A 397 9.00 3.79 8.28
CA VAL A 397 9.93 4.75 8.92
C VAL A 397 9.81 4.75 10.44
N ILE A 398 8.59 4.66 10.95
CA ILE A 398 8.33 4.69 12.41
C ILE A 398 8.93 3.46 13.09
N VAL A 399 8.77 2.29 12.48
CA VAL A 399 9.22 0.99 13.00
C VAL A 399 10.71 0.99 13.36
N LEU A 400 11.55 1.72 12.61
CA LEU A 400 12.99 1.82 12.93
C LEU A 400 13.26 2.39 14.32
N ASN A 401 12.39 3.25 14.84
CA ASN A 401 12.55 3.89 16.14
C ASN A 401 11.81 3.12 17.25
N THR A 402 10.91 2.22 16.86
CA THR A 402 10.06 1.45 17.77
C THR A 402 10.38 -0.03 17.70
N LEU A 403 11.51 -0.39 17.11
CA LEU A 403 11.85 -1.79 16.83
C LEU A 403 11.97 -2.62 18.10
N HIS A 404 12.43 -2.01 19.19
CA HIS A 404 12.47 -2.63 20.53
C HIS A 404 11.08 -3.03 21.05
N LEU A 405 9.99 -2.56 20.43
CA LEU A 405 8.61 -2.89 20.77
C LEU A 405 8.00 -3.95 19.85
N LEU A 406 8.69 -4.32 18.77
CA LEU A 406 8.19 -5.24 17.77
C LEU A 406 9.07 -6.49 17.71
N PRO A 407 8.51 -7.70 17.89
CA PRO A 407 9.29 -8.90 17.68
C PRO A 407 9.69 -9.00 16.20
N THR A 408 10.87 -9.55 15.95
CA THR A 408 11.36 -9.78 14.58
C THR A 408 11.83 -11.22 14.44
N ARG A 409 11.58 -11.83 13.28
CA ARG A 409 12.04 -13.18 12.93
C ARG A 409 13.06 -13.11 11.80
N GLN A 410 14.07 -13.97 11.82
CA GLN A 410 14.90 -14.19 10.64
C GLN A 410 14.08 -14.95 9.61
N VAL A 411 14.11 -14.48 8.37
CA VAL A 411 13.29 -15.06 7.31
C VAL A 411 14.07 -15.26 6.03
N VAL A 412 13.61 -16.20 5.22
CA VAL A 412 14.24 -16.55 3.95
C VAL A 412 13.19 -16.35 2.85
N PRO A 413 13.52 -15.57 1.82
CA PRO A 413 12.64 -15.42 0.67
C PRO A 413 12.67 -16.69 -0.16
N PHE A 414 11.52 -17.14 -0.62
CA PHE A 414 11.41 -18.27 -1.54
C PHE A 414 10.31 -18.02 -2.56
N VAL A 415 10.50 -18.59 -3.74
CA VAL A 415 9.49 -18.59 -4.79
C VAL A 415 8.55 -19.78 -4.59
N ALA A 416 7.25 -19.51 -4.65
CA ALA A 416 6.19 -20.51 -4.64
C ALA A 416 5.35 -20.39 -5.91
N GLU A 417 4.81 -21.52 -6.34
CA GLU A 417 3.81 -21.58 -7.38
C GLU A 417 2.47 -21.01 -6.91
N PRO A 418 1.64 -20.51 -7.84
CA PRO A 418 0.35 -19.98 -7.48
C PRO A 418 -0.57 -21.16 -7.20
N THR A 419 -1.49 -21.00 -6.25
CA THR A 419 -2.64 -21.91 -6.22
C THR A 419 -3.42 -21.71 -7.52
N LYS A 420 -3.40 -22.71 -8.41
CA LYS A 420 -4.14 -22.65 -9.69
C LYS A 420 -5.62 -22.39 -9.36
N THR A 421 -6.12 -21.23 -9.76
CA THR A 421 -7.55 -20.93 -9.63
C THR A 421 -8.28 -21.67 -10.73
N LYS A 422 -9.07 -22.68 -10.38
CA LYS A 422 -9.86 -23.44 -11.34
C LYS A 422 -11.13 -22.66 -11.68
N LEU A 423 -11.40 -22.52 -12.98
CA LEU A 423 -12.66 -22.00 -13.50
C LEU A 423 -13.53 -23.18 -13.95
N LYS A 424 -14.84 -23.07 -13.80
CA LYS A 424 -15.85 -24.04 -14.30
C LYS A 424 -15.92 -24.12 -15.82
N ILE A 425 -15.07 -23.36 -16.50
CA ILE A 425 -15.07 -23.16 -17.93
C ILE A 425 -13.89 -23.95 -18.49
N PRO A 426 -14.11 -24.89 -19.42
CA PRO A 426 -13.02 -25.63 -20.04
C PRO A 426 -12.10 -24.66 -20.77
N GLU A 427 -10.78 -24.77 -20.51
CA GLU A 427 -9.79 -24.02 -21.28
C GLU A 427 -9.85 -24.41 -22.76
N PRO A 428 -9.68 -23.46 -23.70
CA PRO A 428 -9.62 -23.79 -25.11
C PRO A 428 -8.51 -24.82 -25.36
N ARG A 429 -8.79 -25.87 -26.14
CA ARG A 429 -7.78 -26.86 -26.53
C ARG A 429 -6.57 -26.15 -27.15
N GLY A 430 -5.42 -26.26 -26.51
CA GLY A 430 -4.17 -25.60 -26.94
C GLY A 430 -3.51 -24.68 -25.91
N VAL A 431 -4.18 -24.39 -24.78
CA VAL A 431 -3.55 -23.74 -23.61
C VAL A 431 -2.95 -24.84 -22.72
N CYS A 432 -1.77 -25.35 -23.09
CA CYS A 432 -1.05 -26.30 -22.25
C CYS A 432 -0.55 -25.59 -20.98
N THR A 433 -0.99 -26.05 -19.80
CA THR A 433 -0.35 -25.73 -18.51
C THR A 433 -0.03 -27.01 -17.73
N GLU A 434 0.67 -27.95 -18.36
CA GLU A 434 1.48 -28.88 -17.58
C GLU A 434 2.67 -28.09 -17.02
N GLN A 435 2.74 -28.00 -15.70
CA GLN A 435 3.88 -27.46 -14.98
C GLN A 435 4.35 -28.57 -14.03
N ASP A 436 5.59 -28.99 -14.25
CA ASP A 436 6.34 -29.85 -13.35
C ASP A 436 6.78 -29.05 -12.11
N GLU A 437 6.86 -29.71 -10.96
CA GLU A 437 7.41 -29.16 -9.72
C GLU A 437 8.81 -28.59 -9.96
N VAL A 438 8.98 -27.27 -9.78
CA VAL A 438 10.30 -26.66 -9.86
C VAL A 438 10.99 -26.79 -8.50
N ASP A 439 11.76 -27.88 -8.35
CA ASP A 439 12.53 -28.20 -7.13
C ASP A 439 13.75 -27.26 -6.91
N SER A 440 13.93 -26.25 -7.77
CA SER A 440 15.06 -25.29 -7.72
C SER A 440 14.58 -23.84 -7.76
N GLN A 441 15.12 -23.00 -6.87
CA GLN A 441 14.81 -21.57 -6.86
C GLN A 441 15.26 -20.92 -8.18
N PRO A 442 14.37 -20.26 -8.95
CA PRO A 442 14.73 -19.75 -10.26
C PRO A 442 15.84 -18.69 -10.17
N GLU A 443 16.84 -18.81 -11.03
CA GLU A 443 17.90 -17.79 -11.17
C GLU A 443 17.31 -16.46 -11.64
N ASN A 444 16.34 -16.51 -12.55
CA ASN A 444 15.64 -15.35 -13.10
C ASN A 444 14.13 -15.54 -13.03
N ILE A 445 13.41 -14.54 -12.51
CA ILE A 445 11.95 -14.45 -12.61
C ILE A 445 11.61 -13.47 -13.73
N PRO A 446 10.71 -13.79 -14.67
CA PRO A 446 10.30 -12.85 -15.70
C PRO A 446 9.52 -11.65 -15.11
N PRO A 447 9.34 -10.55 -15.86
CA PRO A 447 8.63 -9.36 -15.37
C PRO A 447 7.22 -9.69 -14.85
N SER A 448 6.71 -8.91 -13.88
CA SER A 448 5.41 -9.19 -13.24
C SER A 448 4.22 -9.20 -14.20
N SER A 449 4.31 -8.56 -15.37
CA SER A 449 3.27 -8.63 -16.41
C SER A 449 3.18 -10.00 -17.09
N ASP A 450 4.24 -10.79 -17.01
CA ASP A 450 4.46 -11.99 -17.81
C ASP A 450 4.46 -13.27 -16.94
N ALA A 451 4.53 -13.13 -15.60
CA ALA A 451 4.41 -14.23 -14.63
C ALA A 451 3.39 -13.95 -13.52
N PRO A 452 2.09 -13.96 -13.82
CA PRO A 452 1.04 -13.94 -12.80
C PRO A 452 1.06 -15.19 -11.91
N SER A 453 1.85 -16.21 -12.29
CA SER A 453 1.98 -17.46 -11.56
C SER A 453 3.00 -17.41 -10.42
N VAL A 454 3.95 -16.50 -10.40
CA VAL A 454 5.04 -16.60 -9.43
C VAL A 454 4.71 -15.81 -8.16
N ILE A 455 4.74 -16.48 -7.00
CA ILE A 455 4.51 -15.85 -5.69
C ILE A 455 5.83 -15.82 -4.91
N LEU A 456 6.24 -14.64 -4.49
CA LEU A 456 7.35 -14.45 -3.56
C LEU A 456 6.84 -14.49 -2.13
N LYS A 457 7.29 -15.49 -1.37
CA LYS A 457 6.93 -15.73 0.02
C LYS A 457 8.16 -15.67 0.93
N PHE A 458 7.90 -15.67 2.23
CA PHE A 458 8.92 -15.69 3.27
C PHE A 458 8.59 -16.81 4.25
N LYS A 459 9.61 -17.58 4.64
CA LYS A 459 9.52 -18.55 5.74
C LYS A 459 10.51 -18.17 6.83
N GLU A 460 10.25 -18.57 8.07
CA GLU A 460 11.25 -18.43 9.14
C GLU A 460 12.51 -19.21 8.74
N ALA A 461 13.67 -18.63 9.05
CA ALA A 461 14.94 -19.29 8.81
C ALA A 461 15.10 -20.46 9.80
N GLU A 462 15.52 -21.63 9.29
CA GLU A 462 15.91 -22.74 10.16
C GLU A 462 17.09 -22.34 11.07
N PRO A 463 17.28 -22.96 12.25
CA PRO A 463 18.34 -22.60 13.18
C PRO A 463 19.76 -22.57 12.56
N GLU A 464 20.02 -23.42 11.56
CA GLU A 464 21.29 -23.51 10.84
C GLU A 464 21.37 -22.54 9.65
N GLN A 465 20.25 -21.95 9.24
CA GLN A 465 20.16 -21.08 8.09
C GLN A 465 20.44 -19.63 8.47
N HIS A 466 21.65 -19.16 8.17
CA HIS A 466 21.99 -17.74 8.34
C HIS A 466 21.22 -16.85 7.37
N SER A 467 20.29 -16.03 7.89
CA SER A 467 19.60 -14.98 7.14
C SER A 467 19.98 -13.57 7.61
N TYR A 468 20.25 -12.69 6.65
CA TYR A 468 20.45 -11.25 6.86
C TYR A 468 19.15 -10.45 6.74
N ILE A 469 18.05 -11.16 6.50
CA ILE A 469 16.72 -10.60 6.34
C ILE A 469 15.91 -10.92 7.59
N ARG A 470 15.44 -9.87 8.25
CA ARG A 470 14.49 -9.97 9.35
C ARG A 470 13.15 -9.39 8.93
N MET A 471 12.07 -10.00 9.41
CA MET A 471 10.72 -9.50 9.21
C MET A 471 10.08 -9.16 10.56
N CYS A 472 9.47 -7.99 10.64
CA CYS A 472 8.65 -7.62 11.80
C CYS A 472 7.50 -8.62 11.93
N TRP A 473 7.27 -9.08 13.15
CA TRP A 473 6.29 -10.10 13.48
C TRP A 473 5.24 -9.52 14.42
N THR A 474 4.02 -10.03 14.33
CA THR A 474 2.93 -9.69 15.25
C THR A 474 2.43 -10.97 15.87
N THR A 475 2.35 -10.98 17.20
CA THR A 475 1.80 -12.11 17.95
C THR A 475 0.28 -12.11 17.93
N MET A 476 -0.38 -11.01 17.54
CA MET A 476 -1.83 -10.91 17.59
C MET A 476 -2.51 -11.91 16.65
N PHE A 477 -1.96 -12.16 15.47
CA PHE A 477 -2.47 -13.19 14.56
C PHE A 477 -2.11 -14.62 14.96
N ASP A 478 -1.18 -14.83 15.89
CA ASP A 478 -0.88 -16.16 16.44
C ASP A 478 -1.84 -16.54 17.57
N ILE A 479 -2.53 -15.55 18.16
CA ILE A 479 -3.58 -15.78 19.16
C ILE A 479 -4.83 -16.38 18.49
N ASP A 480 -5.17 -15.94 17.29
CA ASP A 480 -6.35 -16.40 16.53
C ASP A 480 -6.21 -17.81 15.94
N ASN A 481 -4.99 -18.38 15.93
CA ASN A 481 -4.71 -19.70 15.36
C ASN A 481 -4.43 -20.78 16.41
N LYS A 482 -4.57 -20.48 17.71
CA LYS A 482 -4.77 -21.58 18.65
C LYS A 482 -6.11 -22.23 18.28
N PRO A 483 -6.18 -23.55 18.09
CA PRO A 483 -7.47 -24.21 17.89
C PRO A 483 -8.37 -23.75 19.04
N VAL A 484 -9.40 -22.98 18.70
CA VAL A 484 -10.38 -22.53 19.67
C VAL A 484 -11.04 -23.81 20.18
N ASP A 485 -10.99 -24.01 21.49
CA ASP A 485 -11.72 -25.11 22.12
C ASP A 485 -13.18 -25.03 21.62
N PRO A 486 -13.73 -26.07 20.97
CA PRO A 486 -15.10 -26.05 20.46
C PRO A 486 -16.13 -25.65 21.52
N GLU A 487 -15.86 -25.92 22.80
CA GLU A 487 -16.68 -25.46 23.93
C GLU A 487 -16.58 -23.94 24.15
N GLU A 488 -15.39 -23.36 24.02
CA GLU A 488 -15.17 -21.93 24.17
C GLU A 488 -15.75 -21.14 22.98
N ALA A 489 -15.67 -21.68 21.76
CA ALA A 489 -16.35 -21.12 20.59
C ALA A 489 -17.87 -21.05 20.78
N LYS A 490 -18.49 -22.13 21.29
CA LYS A 490 -19.93 -22.15 21.61
C LYS A 490 -20.32 -21.15 22.70
N ARG A 491 -19.49 -20.99 23.73
CA ARG A 491 -19.73 -20.01 24.80
C ARG A 491 -19.65 -18.58 24.27
N GLN A 492 -18.69 -18.30 23.40
CA GLN A 492 -18.56 -16.98 22.77
C GLN A 492 -19.75 -16.68 21.85
N GLU A 493 -20.18 -17.65 21.04
CA GLU A 493 -21.38 -17.51 20.19
C GLU A 493 -22.64 -17.26 21.03
N ALA A 494 -22.81 -17.95 22.16
CA ALA A 494 -23.92 -17.71 23.08
C ALA A 494 -23.88 -16.29 23.68
N ALA A 495 -22.70 -15.83 24.11
CA ALA A 495 -22.52 -14.48 24.67
C ALA A 495 -22.77 -13.38 23.63
N ASP A 496 -22.32 -13.56 22.39
CA ASP A 496 -22.55 -12.61 21.30
C ASP A 496 -24.04 -12.51 20.94
N ASN A 497 -24.76 -13.65 20.96
CA ASN A 497 -26.20 -13.69 20.74
C ASN A 497 -26.99 -13.02 21.86
N GLU A 498 -26.58 -13.22 23.13
CA GLU A 498 -27.19 -12.56 24.29
C GLU A 498 -26.98 -11.04 24.23
N MET A 499 -25.77 -10.59 23.89
CA MET A 499 -25.46 -9.18 23.72
C MET A 499 -26.26 -8.53 22.58
N ALA A 500 -26.40 -9.24 21.45
CA ALA A 500 -27.21 -8.77 20.32
C ALA A 500 -28.69 -8.65 20.69
N ALA A 501 -29.21 -9.58 21.50
CA ALA A 501 -30.58 -9.52 22.03
C ALA A 501 -30.77 -8.31 22.96
N ALA A 502 -29.86 -8.10 23.90
CA ALA A 502 -29.88 -6.96 24.81
C ALA A 502 -29.79 -5.61 24.07
N PHE A 503 -28.95 -5.53 23.04
CA PHE A 503 -28.83 -4.32 22.22
C PHE A 503 -30.12 -4.03 21.44
N LYS A 504 -30.78 -5.07 20.93
CA LYS A 504 -32.06 -4.94 20.23
C LYS A 504 -33.17 -4.48 21.18
N GLU A 505 -33.20 -5.00 22.40
CA GLU A 505 -34.18 -4.63 23.42
C GLU A 505 -34.00 -3.16 23.84
N LYS A 506 -32.76 -2.73 24.08
CA LYS A 506 -32.44 -1.33 24.39
C LYS A 506 -32.79 -0.38 23.25
N ALA A 507 -32.52 -0.75 22.01
CA ALA A 507 -32.89 0.07 20.85
C ALA A 507 -34.42 0.22 20.70
N VAL A 508 -35.19 -0.81 21.03
CA VAL A 508 -36.66 -0.75 21.08
C VAL A 508 -37.15 0.15 22.21
N GLU A 509 -36.50 0.12 23.37
CA GLU A 509 -36.81 0.97 24.51
C GLU A 509 -36.52 2.46 24.22
N GLU A 510 -35.37 2.77 23.61
CA GLU A 510 -35.02 4.13 23.16
C GLU A 510 -36.01 4.64 22.09
N LEU A 511 -36.38 3.80 21.13
CA LEU A 511 -37.41 4.13 20.13
C LEU A 511 -38.78 4.38 20.76
N ARG A 512 -39.15 3.66 21.84
CA ARG A 512 -40.39 3.90 22.58
C ARG A 512 -40.35 5.19 23.38
N SER A 513 -39.20 5.58 23.93
CA SER A 513 -39.05 6.84 24.66
C SER A 513 -39.11 8.08 23.76
N ASP A 514 -38.76 7.94 22.47
CA ASP A 514 -38.76 9.03 21.49
C ASP A 514 -40.11 9.18 20.75
N LEU A 515 -41.06 8.26 20.94
CA LEU A 515 -42.39 8.35 20.35
C LEU A 515 -43.34 9.18 21.24
N ASP A 516 -44.05 10.12 20.61
CA ASP A 516 -45.13 10.89 21.24
C ASP A 516 -46.20 9.91 21.80
N PRO A 517 -46.69 10.08 23.05
CA PRO A 517 -47.72 9.22 23.66
C PRO A 517 -49.00 9.08 22.84
N SER A 518 -49.26 9.98 21.89
CA SER A 518 -50.37 9.90 20.94
C SER A 518 -50.17 8.87 19.81
N GLN A 519 -48.93 8.40 19.56
CA GLN A 519 -48.59 7.38 18.56
C GLN A 519 -48.44 5.96 19.14
N ASP A 520 -48.39 5.82 20.46
CA ASP A 520 -48.21 4.54 21.16
C ASP A 520 -49.37 3.55 20.90
N ARG A 521 -50.55 4.06 20.53
CA ARG A 521 -51.73 3.24 20.18
C ARG A 521 -51.65 2.53 18.82
N VAL A 522 -50.65 2.84 17.99
CA VAL A 522 -50.47 2.23 16.66
C VAL A 522 -49.65 0.93 16.74
N LEU A 523 -48.85 0.73 17.78
CA LEU A 523 -48.02 -0.48 17.93
C LEU A 523 -48.75 -1.68 18.55
N ASP A 524 -49.86 -1.45 19.27
CA ASP A 524 -50.65 -2.50 19.94
C ASP A 524 -51.75 -3.12 19.06
N ARG A 525 -52.01 -2.55 17.89
CA ARG A 525 -52.92 -3.14 16.88
C ARG A 525 -52.04 -3.60 15.73
N GLY A 526 -51.94 -4.90 15.50
CA GLY A 526 -51.06 -5.54 14.50
C GLY A 526 -51.30 -5.18 13.01
N ASP A 527 -51.82 -3.97 12.73
CA ASP A 527 -52.12 -3.41 11.41
C ASP A 527 -51.19 -2.23 11.05
N GLY A 528 -50.10 -2.02 11.79
CA GLY A 528 -49.04 -1.07 11.43
C GLY A 528 -48.24 -1.55 10.21
N PRO A 529 -47.64 -0.63 9.42
CA PRO A 529 -46.85 -1.00 8.25
C PRO A 529 -45.78 -2.00 8.67
N GLU A 530 -45.78 -3.16 8.02
CA GLU A 530 -44.77 -4.20 8.18
C GLU A 530 -43.40 -3.53 8.06
N ILE A 531 -42.75 -3.27 9.20
CA ILE A 531 -41.35 -2.84 9.23
C ILE A 531 -40.58 -4.08 8.79
N LYS A 532 -40.49 -4.25 7.48
CA LYS A 532 -39.53 -5.16 6.86
C LYS A 532 -38.18 -4.65 7.33
N TRP A 533 -37.63 -5.32 8.32
CA TRP A 533 -36.20 -5.39 8.51
C TRP A 533 -35.67 -5.94 7.20
N VAL A 534 -35.34 -5.05 6.28
CA VAL A 534 -34.48 -5.38 5.15
C VAL A 534 -33.27 -5.95 5.83
N LYS A 535 -33.10 -7.27 5.71
CA LYS A 535 -31.85 -7.94 5.99
C LYS A 535 -30.89 -7.24 5.05
N TYR A 536 -30.24 -6.18 5.52
CA TYR A 536 -29.04 -5.68 4.88
C TYR A 536 -28.09 -6.86 4.99
N SER A 537 -28.10 -7.72 3.97
CA SER A 537 -26.93 -8.47 3.59
C SER A 537 -25.91 -7.42 3.21
N CYS A 538 -25.28 -6.87 4.25
CA CYS A 538 -23.99 -6.26 4.13
C CYS A 538 -23.14 -7.36 3.51
N VAL A 539 -22.91 -7.28 2.20
CA VAL A 539 -21.82 -7.98 1.55
C VAL A 539 -20.58 -7.36 2.19
N ARG A 540 -20.23 -7.92 3.35
CA ARG A 540 -19.08 -7.58 4.16
C ARG A 540 -17.88 -7.72 3.24
N SER A 541 -17.25 -6.60 2.90
CA SER A 541 -15.80 -6.60 2.71
C SER A 541 -15.22 -7.31 3.94
N GLY A 542 -14.55 -8.45 3.73
CA GLY A 542 -14.13 -9.42 4.74
C GLY A 542 -13.35 -8.86 5.94
N VAL A 543 -14.06 -8.21 6.84
CA VAL A 543 -13.64 -7.84 8.18
C VAL A 543 -14.84 -8.18 9.05
N LEU A 544 -14.77 -9.36 9.68
CA LEU A 544 -15.63 -9.67 10.81
C LEU A 544 -15.33 -8.65 11.91
N GLY A 545 -16.23 -7.69 12.09
CA GLY A 545 -16.35 -6.98 13.35
C GLY A 545 -16.92 -7.94 14.37
N TYR A 546 -16.04 -8.61 15.12
CA TYR A 546 -16.41 -9.23 16.38
C TYR A 546 -16.44 -8.15 17.47
N PRO A 547 -17.42 -8.17 18.39
CA PRO A 547 -17.35 -7.33 19.58
C PRO A 547 -16.18 -7.81 20.43
N PHE A 548 -15.15 -6.97 20.56
CA PHE A 548 -14.07 -7.23 21.51
C PHE A 548 -14.63 -7.08 22.93
N HIS A 549 -14.78 -8.19 23.64
CA HIS A 549 -14.72 -8.18 25.10
C HIS A 549 -13.26 -8.31 25.53
N SER A 550 -12.59 -7.16 25.64
CA SER A 550 -11.28 -7.07 26.29
C SER A 550 -11.45 -7.30 27.79
N ARG A 551 -10.80 -8.33 28.34
CA ARG A 551 -10.60 -8.43 29.80
C ARG A 551 -9.90 -7.16 30.29
N GLN A 552 -10.61 -6.37 31.10
CA GLN A 552 -9.99 -5.34 31.93
C GLN A 552 -8.99 -6.02 32.87
N THR A 553 -7.72 -5.63 32.81
CA THR A 553 -6.84 -5.81 33.97
C THR A 553 -7.26 -4.80 35.05
N PRO A 554 -7.13 -5.15 36.35
CA PRO A 554 -7.57 -4.30 37.47
C PRO A 554 -7.02 -2.86 37.45
N ASP A 555 -5.94 -2.61 36.73
CA ASP A 555 -5.24 -1.33 36.73
C ASP A 555 -5.64 -0.39 35.57
N GLY A 556 -6.70 -0.67 34.82
CA GLY A 556 -7.33 0.31 33.91
C GLY A 556 -6.47 0.86 32.75
N HIS A 557 -5.29 0.30 32.47
CA HIS A 557 -4.38 0.81 31.45
C HIS A 557 -4.25 -0.12 30.24
N PHE A 558 -4.72 0.38 29.09
CA PHE A 558 -4.43 -0.19 27.76
C PHE A 558 -2.92 -0.10 27.49
N THR A 559 -2.16 -1.17 27.69
CA THR A 559 -0.69 -1.17 27.60
C THR A 559 -0.17 -0.91 26.18
N ALA A 560 -0.84 -1.39 25.13
CA ALA A 560 -0.45 -1.13 23.74
C ALA A 560 -0.75 0.31 23.31
N ALA A 561 -1.97 0.81 23.60
CA ALA A 561 -2.37 2.18 23.27
C ALA A 561 -1.57 3.23 24.05
N THR A 562 -1.19 2.94 25.30
CA THR A 562 -0.37 3.86 26.12
C THR A 562 1.09 3.91 25.65
N ARG A 563 1.65 2.78 25.19
CA ARG A 563 2.99 2.75 24.55
C ARG A 563 3.01 3.43 23.19
N LEU A 564 1.92 3.39 22.43
CA LEU A 564 1.78 4.14 21.17
C LEU A 564 1.60 5.64 21.40
N ARG A 565 0.86 6.03 22.46
CA ARG A 565 0.67 7.44 22.83
C ARG A 565 1.99 8.17 23.16
N SER A 566 3.04 7.48 23.63
CA SER A 566 4.36 8.10 23.82
C SER A 566 5.14 8.24 22.50
N ILE A 567 4.98 7.30 21.55
CA ILE A 567 5.61 7.35 20.23
C ILE A 567 5.13 8.56 19.43
N PHE A 568 3.82 8.87 19.49
CA PHE A 568 3.24 10.03 18.81
C PHE A 568 3.57 11.38 19.45
N LYS A 569 3.98 11.42 20.72
CA LYS A 569 4.50 12.65 21.36
C LYS A 569 5.97 12.92 21.05
N LEU A 570 6.69 11.93 20.51
CA LEU A 570 8.12 12.00 20.15
C LEU A 570 8.35 12.19 18.63
N SER A 571 7.30 12.07 17.81
CA SER A 571 7.28 12.33 16.36
C SER A 571 6.84 13.74 16.05
#